data_AF-A0A2K2HCF4-F1
#
_entry.id   AF-A0A2K2HCF4-F1
#
_cell.length_a   1.000
_cell.length_b   1.000
_cell.length_c   1.000
_cell.angle_alpha   90.00
_cell.angle_beta   90.00
_cell.angle_gamma   90.00
#
_symmetry.space_group_name_H-M   'P 1'
#
loop_
_entity.id
_entity.type
_entity.pdbx_description
1 polymer ?
#
loop_
_entity_poly.entity_id
_entity_poly.type
_entity_poly.pdbx_seq_one_letter_code
_entity_poly.pdbx_strand_id
1 'polypeptide(L)'
;MRNFTSLLTAFSFLAMAFSGAIAFVMPQGRIAYWNNWALFGLDKTAWSNIHIATGLLFLIAGIIHTCLNWKTLVNYLSNRRRSGSRSRVPLLAAVTLTLFFSIGAVLEPPPLRQLFDFNARVKEAWIDSPAQKPPFGHAELKPLAELCDKQKINLDEALSRLVEMGFQGITPEATLKQIATLNQRSPAEIYALLRPAVAPATGNRYTAELVVQHFDGTGIGRKKLAEICRQFSIGPERAAAKLAERNWTLKRNETIKDAADRYGVSPIEILQTLLNGEKII
;
A
#
# COMPACT_ATOMS: atom_id res chain seq x y z
N MET A 1 -11.82 -27.26 29.74
CA MET A 1 -10.81 -27.02 28.69
C MET A 1 -11.41 -26.91 27.28
N ARG A 2 -12.09 -27.93 26.73
CA ARG A 2 -12.63 -27.88 25.36
C ARG A 2 -13.60 -26.72 25.08
N ASN A 3 -14.56 -26.47 25.97
CA ASN A 3 -15.54 -25.37 25.79
C ASN A 3 -14.84 -24.00 25.79
N PHE A 4 -13.95 -23.78 26.76
CA PHE A 4 -13.13 -22.57 26.84
C PHE A 4 -12.30 -22.36 25.57
N THR A 5 -11.53 -23.36 25.12
CA THR A 5 -10.72 -23.25 23.90
C THR A 5 -11.57 -22.99 22.66
N SER A 6 -12.77 -23.57 22.58
CA SER A 6 -13.69 -23.34 21.45
C SER A 6 -14.23 -21.91 21.44
N LEU A 7 -14.66 -21.39 22.59
CA LEU A 7 -15.09 -19.99 22.72
C LEU A 7 -13.93 -19.02 22.47
N LEU A 8 -12.74 -19.32 22.99
CA LEU A 8 -11.54 -18.50 22.77
C LEU A 8 -11.17 -18.44 21.29
N THR A 9 -11.21 -19.58 20.59
CA THR A 9 -10.98 -19.66 19.14
C THR A 9 -12.02 -18.84 18.38
N ALA A 10 -13.30 -18.93 18.75
CA ALA A 10 -14.37 -18.18 18.10
C ALA A 10 -14.26 -16.66 18.31
N PHE A 11 -14.02 -16.20 19.54
CA PHE A 11 -13.90 -14.76 19.82
C PHE A 11 -12.62 -14.16 19.24
N SER A 12 -11.49 -14.87 19.31
CA SER A 12 -10.24 -14.41 18.67
C SER A 12 -10.36 -14.38 17.14
N PHE A 13 -11.07 -15.34 16.53
CA PHE A 13 -11.42 -15.28 15.10
C PHE A 13 -12.24 -14.03 14.77
N LEU A 14 -13.28 -13.71 15.53
CA LEU A 14 -14.11 -12.53 15.29
C LEU A 14 -13.29 -11.23 15.39
N ALA A 15 -12.44 -11.11 16.41
CA ALA A 15 -11.57 -9.95 16.59
C ALA A 15 -10.52 -9.82 15.47
N MET A 16 -9.91 -10.94 15.07
CA MET A 16 -8.95 -10.98 13.96
C MET A 16 -9.63 -10.68 12.61
N ALA A 17 -10.84 -11.19 12.37
CA ALA A 17 -11.61 -10.93 11.16
C ALA A 17 -12.04 -9.46 11.07
N PHE A 18 -12.52 -8.89 12.18
CA PHE A 18 -12.88 -7.48 12.24
C PHE A 18 -11.67 -6.57 11.99
N SER A 19 -10.56 -6.80 12.69
CA SER A 19 -9.32 -6.04 12.46
C SER A 19 -8.75 -6.26 11.06
N GLY A 20 -8.93 -7.44 10.46
CA GLY A 20 -8.59 -7.73 9.06
C GLY A 20 -9.46 -6.95 8.07
N ALA A 21 -10.75 -6.76 8.36
CA ALA A 21 -11.64 -5.91 7.56
C ALA A 21 -11.22 -4.44 7.64
N ILE A 22 -10.84 -3.95 8.83
CA ILE A 22 -10.26 -2.62 8.98
C ILE A 22 -8.95 -2.51 8.19
N ALA A 23 -8.09 -3.54 8.23
CA ALA A 23 -6.84 -3.57 7.46
C ALA A 23 -7.08 -3.57 5.93
N PHE A 24 -8.20 -4.12 5.48
CA PHE A 24 -8.64 -4.06 4.09
C PHE A 24 -8.98 -2.62 3.68
N VAL A 25 -9.70 -1.88 4.53
CA VAL A 25 -10.22 -0.54 4.24
C VAL A 25 -9.20 0.57 4.48
N MET A 26 -8.33 0.44 5.49
CA MET A 26 -7.40 1.51 5.88
C MET A 26 -6.44 1.92 4.74
N PRO A 27 -6.11 3.21 4.60
CA PRO A 27 -5.23 3.68 3.53
C PRO A 27 -3.82 3.08 3.62
N GLN A 28 -3.06 3.23 2.53
CA GLN A 28 -1.64 2.85 2.50
C GLN A 28 -0.88 3.56 3.62
N GLY A 29 0.15 2.91 4.18
CA GLY A 29 0.89 3.43 5.34
C GLY A 29 1.40 4.85 5.16
N ARG A 30 1.98 5.14 4.00
CA ARG A 30 2.44 6.48 3.62
C ARG A 30 1.35 7.56 3.68
N ILE A 31 0.11 7.22 3.34
CA ILE A 31 -1.02 8.17 3.34
C ILE A 31 -1.57 8.30 4.76
N ALA A 32 -1.68 7.16 5.46
CA ALA A 32 -2.21 7.13 6.81
C ALA A 32 -1.36 7.95 7.78
N TYR A 33 -0.04 7.77 7.77
CA TYR A 33 0.85 8.51 8.67
C TYR A 33 1.03 9.96 8.24
N TRP A 34 0.98 10.24 6.93
CA TRP A 34 1.10 11.60 6.41
C TRP A 34 -0.10 12.48 6.77
N ASN A 35 -1.31 11.91 6.78
CA ASN A 35 -2.56 12.63 7.05
C ASN A 35 -3.11 12.39 8.48
N ASN A 36 -2.35 11.75 9.38
CA ASN A 36 -2.82 11.32 10.70
C ASN A 36 -4.18 10.58 10.65
N TRP A 37 -4.32 9.65 9.71
CA TRP A 37 -5.54 8.87 9.55
C TRP A 37 -5.86 8.10 10.84
N ALA A 38 -7.13 8.18 11.24
CA ALA A 38 -7.68 7.41 12.34
C ALA A 38 -9.08 6.91 12.00
N LEU A 39 -9.45 5.78 12.57
CA LEU A 39 -10.80 5.20 12.48
C LEU A 39 -11.19 4.68 13.85
N PHE A 40 -12.37 5.05 14.32
CA PHE A 40 -12.84 4.81 15.70
C PHE A 40 -11.84 5.28 16.77
N GLY A 41 -11.15 6.40 16.53
CA GLY A 41 -10.17 6.97 17.45
C GLY A 41 -8.81 6.24 17.50
N LEU A 42 -8.60 5.24 16.64
CA LEU A 42 -7.36 4.48 16.57
C LEU A 42 -6.65 4.77 15.25
N ASP A 43 -5.33 5.00 15.32
CA ASP A 43 -4.48 5.20 14.15
C ASP A 43 -4.21 3.86 13.44
N LYS A 44 -3.53 3.95 12.29
CA LYS A 44 -3.12 2.76 11.54
C LYS A 44 -2.28 1.79 12.37
N THR A 45 -1.39 2.31 13.22
CA THR A 45 -0.48 1.50 14.05
C THR A 45 -1.27 0.67 15.05
N ALA A 46 -2.21 1.29 15.76
CA ALA A 46 -3.06 0.64 16.73
C ALA A 46 -3.91 -0.47 16.10
N TRP A 47 -4.54 -0.20 14.96
CA TRP A 47 -5.28 -1.25 14.22
C TRP A 47 -4.39 -2.42 13.79
N SER A 48 -3.17 -2.14 13.33
CA SER A 48 -2.19 -3.18 12.99
C SER A 48 -1.80 -4.00 14.22
N ASN A 49 -1.57 -3.34 15.36
CA ASN A 49 -1.21 -4.01 16.62
C ASN A 49 -2.34 -4.91 17.13
N ILE A 50 -3.60 -4.44 17.05
CA ILE A 50 -4.77 -5.26 17.39
C ILE A 50 -4.84 -6.50 16.49
N HIS A 51 -4.64 -6.35 15.19
CA HIS A 51 -4.67 -7.49 14.26
C HIS A 51 -3.58 -8.52 14.58
N ILE A 52 -2.35 -8.07 14.84
CA ILE A 52 -1.22 -8.94 15.19
C ILE A 52 -1.49 -9.69 16.51
N ALA A 53 -1.89 -8.96 17.55
CA ALA A 53 -2.14 -9.55 18.87
C ALA A 53 -3.30 -10.55 18.84
N THR A 54 -4.41 -10.20 18.20
CA THR A 54 -5.58 -11.10 18.06
C THR A 54 -5.29 -12.28 17.14
N GLY A 55 -4.47 -12.09 16.09
CA GLY A 55 -4.00 -13.17 15.23
C GLY A 55 -3.10 -14.16 15.96
N LEU A 56 -2.18 -13.70 16.81
CA LEU A 56 -1.37 -14.58 17.66
C LEU A 56 -2.25 -15.37 18.63
N LEU A 57 -3.23 -14.72 19.26
CA LEU A 57 -4.18 -15.39 20.14
C LEU A 57 -4.99 -16.46 19.39
N PHE A 58 -5.49 -16.14 18.19
CA PHE A 58 -6.22 -17.08 17.34
C PHE A 58 -5.35 -18.26 16.91
N LEU A 59 -4.08 -18.02 16.57
CA LEU A 59 -3.14 -19.08 16.21
C LEU A 59 -2.93 -20.06 17.37
N ILE A 60 -2.62 -19.55 18.57
CA ILE A 60 -2.42 -20.39 19.75
C ILE A 60 -3.71 -21.16 20.10
N ALA A 61 -4.85 -20.45 20.15
CA ALA A 61 -6.15 -21.06 20.43
C ALA A 61 -6.50 -22.13 19.40
N GLY A 62 -6.24 -21.87 18.11
CA GLY A 62 -6.46 -22.78 17.00
C GLY A 62 -5.59 -24.03 17.05
N ILE A 63 -4.31 -23.92 17.43
CA ILE A 63 -3.43 -25.08 17.66
C ILE A 63 -3.97 -25.94 18.80
N ILE A 64 -4.28 -25.34 19.95
CA ILE A 64 -4.83 -26.08 21.10
C ILE A 64 -6.17 -26.71 20.72
N HIS A 65 -7.03 -25.97 20.02
CA HIS A 65 -8.32 -26.47 19.53
C HIS A 65 -8.14 -27.68 18.61
N THR A 66 -7.17 -27.62 17.69
CA THR A 66 -6.83 -28.70 16.75
C THR A 66 -6.33 -29.93 17.51
N CYS A 67 -5.41 -29.76 18.47
CA CYS A 67 -4.89 -30.85 19.30
C CYS A 67 -5.99 -31.52 20.13
N LEU A 68 -6.84 -30.73 20.80
CA LEU A 68 -7.93 -31.24 21.62
C LEU A 68 -8.99 -32.00 20.81
N ASN A 69 -9.14 -31.65 19.52
CA ASN A 69 -10.10 -32.23 18.58
C ASN A 69 -9.44 -33.15 17.52
N TRP A 70 -8.19 -33.56 17.72
CA TRP A 70 -7.41 -34.32 16.75
C TRP A 70 -8.08 -35.62 16.29
N LYS A 71 -8.67 -36.38 17.22
CA LYS A 71 -9.41 -37.61 16.89
C LYS A 71 -10.58 -37.34 15.94
N THR A 72 -11.30 -36.24 16.16
CA THR A 72 -12.42 -35.83 15.30
C THR A 72 -11.94 -35.44 13.91
N LEU A 73 -10.83 -34.69 13.81
CA LEU A 73 -10.21 -34.32 12.53
C LEU A 73 -9.71 -35.53 11.74
N VAL A 74 -9.00 -36.44 12.39
CA VAL A 74 -8.55 -37.69 11.75
C VAL A 74 -9.74 -38.54 11.31
N ASN A 75 -10.86 -38.55 12.04
CA ASN A 75 -12.07 -39.23 11.58
C ASN A 75 -12.69 -38.60 10.33
N TYR A 76 -12.57 -37.28 10.13
CA TYR A 76 -12.99 -36.64 8.86
C TYR A 76 -12.08 -37.00 7.69
N LEU A 77 -10.81 -37.31 7.95
CA LEU A 77 -9.82 -37.71 6.95
C LEU A 77 -9.82 -39.23 6.71
N SER A 78 -10.20 -40.02 7.71
CA SER A 78 -10.14 -41.48 7.72
C SER A 78 -11.43 -42.09 7.19
N ASN A 79 -11.30 -42.99 6.20
CA ASN A 79 -12.43 -43.64 5.54
C ASN A 79 -12.88 -44.95 6.23
N ARG A 80 -12.72 -45.07 7.57
CA ARG A 80 -13.06 -46.31 8.31
C ARG A 80 -14.59 -46.49 8.45
N ARG A 81 -15.13 -47.20 7.45
CA ARG A 81 -16.47 -47.75 7.23
C ARG A 81 -17.40 -47.88 8.45
N ARG A 82 -18.66 -47.45 8.26
CA ARG A 82 -19.88 -48.23 8.53
C ARG A 82 -20.99 -47.71 7.59
N SER A 83 -21.31 -48.52 6.58
CA SER A 83 -22.44 -48.40 5.63
C SER A 83 -22.66 -47.03 4.94
N GLY A 84 -22.49 -47.00 3.60
CA GLY A 84 -22.74 -45.83 2.75
C GLY A 84 -21.47 -45.05 2.39
N SER A 85 -21.15 -45.00 1.10
CA SER A 85 -20.00 -44.26 0.55
C SER A 85 -20.08 -42.78 0.91
N ARG A 86 -19.33 -42.32 1.91
CA ARG A 86 -19.21 -40.88 2.19
C ARG A 86 -18.26 -40.27 1.16
N SER A 87 -18.78 -39.33 0.38
CA SER A 87 -18.03 -38.66 -0.69
C SER A 87 -16.82 -37.91 -0.15
N ARG A 88 -15.65 -38.05 -0.81
CA ARG A 88 -14.44 -37.25 -0.54
C ARG A 88 -14.57 -35.79 -1.01
N VAL A 89 -15.69 -35.42 -1.63
CA VAL A 89 -15.94 -34.09 -2.19
C VAL A 89 -15.68 -32.95 -1.19
N PRO A 90 -16.12 -32.99 0.09
CA PRO A 90 -15.86 -31.89 1.01
C PRO A 90 -14.37 -31.69 1.32
N LEU A 91 -13.61 -32.78 1.45
CA LEU A 91 -12.16 -32.73 1.67
C LEU A 91 -11.44 -32.18 0.43
N LEU A 92 -11.77 -32.70 -0.75
CA LEU A 92 -11.19 -32.21 -2.00
C LEU A 92 -11.55 -30.75 -2.25
N ALA A 93 -12.77 -30.32 -1.94
CA ALA A 93 -13.20 -28.93 -2.02
C ALA A 93 -12.40 -28.04 -1.06
N ALA A 94 -12.23 -28.44 0.20
CA ALA A 94 -11.45 -27.67 1.18
C ALA A 94 -9.98 -27.51 0.74
N VAL A 95 -9.34 -28.59 0.29
CA VAL A 95 -7.95 -28.56 -0.23
C VAL A 95 -7.86 -27.70 -1.47
N THR A 96 -8.75 -27.88 -2.45
CA THR A 96 -8.75 -27.12 -3.70
C THR A 96 -8.96 -25.63 -3.43
N LEU A 97 -9.90 -25.27 -2.56
CA LEU A 97 -10.17 -23.89 -2.21
C LEU A 97 -8.96 -23.26 -1.49
N THR A 98 -8.35 -23.99 -0.56
CA THR A 98 -7.16 -23.53 0.16
C THR A 98 -6.01 -23.27 -0.81
N LEU A 99 -5.72 -24.24 -1.69
CA LEU A 99 -4.69 -24.09 -2.73
C LEU A 99 -5.01 -22.94 -3.69
N PHE A 100 -6.26 -22.81 -4.12
CA PHE A 100 -6.70 -21.72 -4.99
C PHE A 100 -6.46 -20.36 -4.36
N PHE A 101 -6.84 -20.14 -3.09
CA PHE A 101 -6.59 -18.86 -2.42
C PHE A 101 -5.11 -18.64 -2.12
N SER A 102 -4.35 -19.66 -1.69
CA SER A 102 -2.93 -19.52 -1.38
C SER A 102 -2.05 -19.28 -2.61
N ILE A 103 -2.21 -20.09 -3.66
CA ILE A 103 -1.45 -19.95 -4.92
C ILE A 103 -2.00 -18.76 -5.72
N GLY A 104 -3.32 -18.61 -5.77
CA GLY A 104 -3.98 -17.52 -6.48
C GLY A 104 -3.72 -16.14 -5.86
N ALA A 105 -3.40 -16.04 -4.57
CA ALA A 105 -2.91 -14.79 -3.98
C ALA A 105 -1.58 -14.32 -4.61
N VAL A 106 -0.76 -15.23 -5.13
CA VAL A 106 0.51 -14.91 -5.81
C VAL A 106 0.32 -14.72 -7.32
N LEU A 107 -0.49 -15.58 -7.95
CA LEU A 107 -0.69 -15.57 -9.41
C LEU A 107 -1.77 -14.58 -9.88
N GLU A 108 -2.62 -14.11 -8.96
CA GLU A 108 -3.72 -13.17 -9.20
C GLU A 108 -4.65 -13.55 -10.38
N PRO A 109 -5.19 -14.80 -10.43
CA PRO A 109 -6.20 -15.16 -11.41
C PRO A 109 -7.56 -14.53 -11.06
N PRO A 110 -8.52 -14.45 -12.00
CA PRO A 110 -9.91 -14.15 -11.66
C PRO A 110 -10.51 -15.22 -10.72
N PRO A 111 -11.35 -14.88 -9.73
CA PRO A 111 -11.81 -13.54 -9.35
C PRO A 111 -10.90 -12.80 -8.34
N LEU A 112 -9.76 -13.38 -7.92
CA LEU A 112 -8.87 -12.79 -6.90
C LEU A 112 -8.25 -11.47 -7.35
N ARG A 113 -7.95 -11.33 -8.65
CA ARG A 113 -7.53 -10.04 -9.23
C ARG A 113 -8.52 -8.92 -8.92
N GLN A 114 -9.81 -9.17 -9.16
CA GLN A 114 -10.86 -8.19 -8.91
C GLN A 114 -10.95 -7.81 -7.43
N LEU A 115 -10.72 -8.77 -6.52
CA LEU A 115 -10.65 -8.52 -5.09
C LEU A 115 -9.48 -7.60 -4.72
N PHE A 116 -8.29 -7.85 -5.28
CA PHE A 116 -7.11 -7.02 -5.02
C PHE A 116 -7.24 -5.62 -5.66
N ASP A 117 -7.79 -5.53 -6.87
CA ASP A 117 -8.09 -4.24 -7.53
C ASP A 117 -9.15 -3.45 -6.75
N PHE A 118 -10.14 -4.14 -6.15
CA PHE A 118 -11.10 -3.50 -5.26
C PHE A 118 -10.41 -3.00 -3.98
N ASN A 119 -9.53 -3.79 -3.37
CA ASN A 119 -8.74 -3.34 -2.22
C ASN A 119 -7.94 -2.07 -2.55
N ALA A 120 -7.26 -2.05 -3.70
CA ALA A 120 -6.48 -0.90 -4.15
C ALA A 120 -7.36 0.35 -4.28
N ARG A 121 -8.53 0.23 -4.93
CA ARG A 121 -9.48 1.33 -5.10
C ARG A 121 -10.00 1.87 -3.77
N VAL A 122 -10.36 0.99 -2.82
CA VAL A 122 -10.80 1.41 -1.47
C VAL A 122 -9.69 2.18 -0.76
N LYS A 123 -8.43 1.72 -0.87
CA LYS A 123 -7.28 2.41 -0.26
C LYS A 123 -6.95 3.74 -0.92
N GLU A 124 -7.18 3.87 -2.23
CA GLU A 124 -7.00 5.12 -2.98
C GLU A 124 -8.12 6.13 -2.73
N ALA A 125 -9.32 5.67 -2.40
CA ALA A 125 -10.46 6.53 -2.08
C ALA A 125 -10.23 7.44 -0.85
N TRP A 126 -9.21 7.17 -0.04
CA TRP A 126 -8.78 8.04 1.07
C TRP A 126 -7.91 9.23 0.63
N ILE A 127 -7.63 9.37 -0.67
CA ILE A 127 -6.79 10.43 -1.21
C ILE A 127 -7.68 11.40 -2.00
N ASP A 128 -8.06 12.51 -1.38
CA ASP A 128 -8.94 13.52 -1.98
C ASP A 128 -8.19 14.48 -2.92
N SER A 129 -6.89 14.68 -2.68
CA SER A 129 -6.07 15.56 -3.52
C SER A 129 -4.62 15.10 -3.63
N PRO A 130 -3.90 15.49 -4.70
CA PRO A 130 -2.45 15.26 -4.81
C PRO A 130 -1.65 15.86 -3.64
N ALA A 131 -2.15 16.91 -2.99
CA ALA A 131 -1.51 17.56 -1.84
C ALA A 131 -1.48 16.67 -0.58
N GLN A 132 -2.38 15.68 -0.49
CA GLN A 132 -2.42 14.70 0.60
C GLN A 132 -1.46 13.52 0.38
N LYS A 133 -0.67 13.53 -0.70
CA LYS A 133 0.40 12.56 -0.92
C LYS A 133 1.71 13.13 -0.37
N PRO A 134 2.50 12.32 0.37
CA PRO A 134 3.83 12.75 0.78
C PRO A 134 4.70 12.95 -0.45
N PRO A 135 5.63 13.92 -0.44
CA PRO A 135 6.49 14.22 -1.60
C PRO A 135 7.46 13.09 -1.96
N PHE A 136 7.72 12.17 -1.03
CA PHE A 136 8.46 10.93 -1.22
C PHE A 136 8.12 9.93 -0.10
N GLY A 137 8.58 8.68 -0.22
CA GLY A 137 8.30 7.64 0.77
C GLY A 137 8.79 7.99 2.17
N HIS A 138 7.92 7.83 3.18
CA HIS A 138 8.23 8.09 4.58
C HIS A 138 8.72 9.52 4.88
N ALA A 139 8.26 10.51 4.12
CA ALA A 139 8.62 11.92 4.33
C ALA A 139 8.30 12.40 5.77
N GLU A 140 7.28 11.84 6.41
CA GLU A 140 6.92 12.13 7.80
C GLU A 140 8.02 11.76 8.81
N LEU A 141 8.86 10.77 8.47
CA LEU A 141 9.94 10.29 9.33
C LEU A 141 11.27 11.00 9.08
N LYS A 142 11.34 11.89 8.08
CA LYS A 142 12.58 12.60 7.77
C LYS A 142 12.74 13.87 8.60
N PRO A 143 13.98 14.22 9.01
CA PRO A 143 14.28 15.51 9.59
C PRO A 143 13.79 16.65 8.69
N LEU A 144 13.35 17.75 9.28
CA LEU A 144 12.92 18.93 8.54
C LEU A 144 14.00 19.44 7.59
N ALA A 145 15.27 19.41 8.00
CA ALA A 145 16.41 19.76 7.15
C ALA A 145 16.53 18.88 5.90
N GLU A 146 16.43 17.56 6.04
CA GLU A 146 16.49 16.62 4.90
C GLU A 146 15.29 16.82 3.97
N LEU A 147 14.10 17.07 4.53
CA LEU A 147 12.91 17.35 3.74
C LEU A 147 13.08 18.65 2.93
N CYS A 148 13.55 19.73 3.56
CA CYS A 148 13.78 21.01 2.91
C CYS A 148 14.82 20.89 1.79
N ASP A 149 15.94 20.21 2.04
CA ASP A 149 16.98 19.95 1.03
C ASP A 149 16.42 19.21 -0.19
N LYS A 150 15.71 18.09 0.03
CA LYS A 150 15.11 17.31 -1.06
C LYS A 150 14.04 18.05 -1.84
N GLN A 151 13.33 18.98 -1.19
CA GLN A 151 12.25 19.75 -1.78
C GLN A 151 12.71 21.12 -2.28
N LYS A 152 14.01 21.44 -2.15
CA LYS A 152 14.59 22.74 -2.50
C LYS A 152 13.88 23.90 -1.80
N ILE A 153 13.50 23.70 -0.54
CA ILE A 153 12.91 24.71 0.34
C ILE A 153 14.04 25.32 1.17
N ASN A 154 14.06 26.65 1.31
CA ASN A 154 15.02 27.31 2.19
C ASN A 154 14.73 26.92 3.66
N LEU A 155 15.69 26.27 4.32
CA LEU A 155 15.53 25.77 5.68
C LEU A 155 15.31 26.90 6.69
N ASP A 156 16.08 27.98 6.60
CA ASP A 156 15.96 29.10 7.54
C ASP A 156 14.59 29.77 7.41
N GLU A 157 14.12 29.98 6.18
CA GLU A 157 12.78 30.51 5.90
C GLU A 157 11.68 29.56 6.44
N ALA A 158 11.83 28.25 6.24
CA ALA A 158 10.89 27.25 6.74
C ALA A 158 10.82 27.25 8.27
N LEU A 159 11.96 27.33 8.96
CA LEU A 159 12.04 27.39 10.41
C LEU A 159 11.37 28.67 10.93
N SER A 160 11.75 29.83 10.39
CA SER A 160 11.18 31.13 10.76
C SER A 160 9.66 31.14 10.56
N ARG A 161 9.17 30.66 9.42
CA ARG A 161 7.74 30.62 9.11
C ARG A 161 6.95 29.74 10.08
N LEU A 162 7.48 28.56 10.43
CA LEU A 162 6.81 27.68 11.41
C LEU A 162 6.81 28.29 12.82
N VAL A 163 7.91 28.95 13.22
CA VAL A 163 7.99 29.64 14.52
C VAL A 163 7.03 30.84 14.57
N GLU A 164 6.95 31.66 13.53
CA GLU A 164 6.01 32.78 13.41
C GLU A 164 4.55 32.32 13.48
N MET A 165 4.25 31.14 12.94
CA MET A 165 2.92 30.52 13.02
C MET A 165 2.63 29.86 14.37
N GLY A 166 3.56 29.90 15.33
CA GLY A 166 3.39 29.40 16.69
C GLY A 166 3.61 27.90 16.85
N PHE A 167 4.24 27.21 15.88
CA PHE A 167 4.56 25.79 16.04
C PHE A 167 5.67 25.59 17.07
N GLN A 168 5.52 24.55 17.89
CA GLN A 168 6.46 24.15 18.93
C GLN A 168 7.42 23.05 18.42
N GLY A 169 8.59 22.94 19.06
CA GLY A 169 9.57 21.87 18.79
C GLY A 169 10.21 21.95 17.40
N ILE A 170 10.33 23.16 16.85
CA ILE A 170 10.90 23.41 15.54
C ILE A 170 12.43 23.39 15.65
N THR A 171 13.04 22.30 15.19
CA THR A 171 14.49 22.19 14.98
C THR A 171 14.79 21.55 13.62
N PRO A 172 15.98 21.77 13.03
CA PRO A 172 16.37 21.13 11.77
C PRO A 172 16.30 19.60 11.80
N GLU A 173 16.60 19.00 12.95
CA GLU A 173 16.67 17.54 13.18
C GLU A 173 15.29 16.94 13.50
N ALA A 174 14.35 17.76 13.97
CA ALA A 174 13.02 17.31 14.30
C ALA A 174 12.33 16.78 13.04
N THR A 175 11.77 15.57 13.15
CA THR A 175 11.02 14.98 12.05
C THR A 175 9.66 15.67 11.88
N LEU A 176 9.13 15.66 10.65
CA LEU A 176 7.80 16.22 10.40
C LEU A 176 6.72 15.58 11.28
N LYS A 177 6.84 14.27 11.56
CA LYS A 177 5.94 13.53 12.46
C LYS A 177 6.04 14.02 13.90
N GLN A 178 7.23 14.33 14.41
CA GLN A 178 7.40 14.85 15.77
C GLN A 178 6.78 16.25 15.89
N ILE A 179 7.08 17.14 14.94
CA ILE A 179 6.50 18.48 14.89
C ILE A 179 4.97 18.38 14.80
N ALA A 180 4.45 17.53 13.91
CA ALA A 180 3.03 17.26 13.74
C ALA A 180 2.36 16.82 15.05
N THR A 181 2.94 15.82 15.72
CA THR A 181 2.41 15.27 16.97
C THR A 181 2.38 16.32 18.08
N LEU A 182 3.46 17.08 18.25
CA LEU A 182 3.56 18.11 19.30
C LEU A 182 2.53 19.23 19.11
N ASN A 183 2.19 19.53 17.86
CA ASN A 183 1.29 20.62 17.49
C ASN A 183 -0.13 20.16 17.16
N GLN A 184 -0.48 18.89 17.39
CA GLN A 184 -1.79 18.31 17.06
C GLN A 184 -2.21 18.55 15.59
N ARG A 185 -1.24 18.51 14.69
CA ARG A 185 -1.39 18.64 13.24
C ARG A 185 -0.93 17.37 12.55
N SER A 186 -1.26 17.23 11.28
CA SER A 186 -0.71 16.21 10.40
C SER A 186 0.59 16.67 9.73
N PRO A 187 1.50 15.74 9.38
CA PRO A 187 2.64 16.05 8.52
C PRO A 187 2.25 16.74 7.20
N ALA A 188 1.12 16.34 6.61
CA ALA A 188 0.55 16.95 5.41
C ALA A 188 0.25 18.44 5.57
N GLU A 189 -0.40 18.81 6.69
CA GLU A 189 -0.72 20.22 6.97
C GLU A 189 0.55 21.05 7.12
N ILE A 190 1.55 20.56 7.88
CA ILE A 190 2.82 21.28 8.06
C ILE A 190 3.53 21.44 6.72
N TYR A 191 3.63 20.37 5.94
CA TYR A 191 4.27 20.44 4.62
C TYR A 191 3.55 21.40 3.67
N ALA A 192 2.22 21.46 3.70
CA ALA A 192 1.45 22.38 2.88
C ALA A 192 1.76 23.85 3.19
N LEU A 193 2.12 24.16 4.44
CA LEU A 193 2.55 25.50 4.86
C LEU A 193 3.98 25.82 4.39
N LEU A 194 4.86 24.82 4.36
CA LEU A 194 6.25 24.97 3.94
C LEU A 194 6.42 25.06 2.43
N ARG A 195 5.51 24.42 1.69
CA ARG A 195 5.55 24.46 0.23
C ARG A 195 5.47 25.93 -0.19
N PRO A 196 6.39 26.41 -1.06
CA PRO A 196 6.15 27.65 -1.78
C PRO A 196 4.75 27.58 -2.38
N ALA A 197 4.04 28.69 -2.52
CA ALA A 197 2.83 28.71 -3.33
C ALA A 197 3.24 28.22 -4.72
N VAL A 198 3.08 26.92 -4.97
CA VAL A 198 3.26 26.35 -6.30
C VAL A 198 2.13 27.00 -7.05
N ALA A 199 2.45 28.07 -7.77
CA ALA A 199 1.64 28.53 -8.86
C ALA A 199 1.22 27.25 -9.59
N PRO A 200 -0.10 26.98 -9.71
CA PRO A 200 -0.60 25.74 -10.28
C PRO A 200 0.23 25.45 -11.52
N ALA A 201 0.85 24.26 -11.57
CA ALA A 201 1.88 23.90 -12.54
C ALA A 201 1.61 24.62 -13.87
N THR A 202 2.33 25.71 -14.12
CA THR A 202 2.04 26.57 -15.29
C THR A 202 2.37 25.85 -16.60
N GLY A 203 2.96 24.66 -16.50
CA GLY A 203 3.02 23.68 -17.57
C GLY A 203 1.95 22.60 -17.40
N ASN A 204 1.07 22.49 -18.39
CA ASN A 204 0.21 21.32 -18.61
C ASN A 204 1.02 20.05 -18.93
N ARG A 205 2.29 19.89 -18.49
CA ARG A 205 3.18 18.79 -18.92
C ARG A 205 4.08 18.25 -17.79
N TYR A 206 4.27 16.93 -17.77
CA TYR A 206 5.17 16.21 -16.86
C TYR A 206 6.64 16.54 -17.17
N THR A 207 7.46 16.77 -16.13
CA THR A 207 8.93 16.80 -16.22
C THR A 207 9.53 15.54 -15.60
N ALA A 208 10.80 15.23 -15.89
CA ALA A 208 11.47 14.06 -15.33
C ALA A 208 11.49 14.07 -13.78
N GLU A 209 11.62 15.25 -13.17
CA GLU A 209 11.57 15.44 -11.72
C GLU A 209 10.16 15.24 -11.19
N LEU A 210 9.15 15.79 -11.88
CA LEU A 210 7.74 15.65 -11.50
C LEU A 210 7.31 14.17 -11.52
N VAL A 211 7.84 13.40 -12.46
CA VAL A 211 7.57 11.96 -12.61
C VAL A 211 8.16 11.17 -11.45
N VAL A 212 9.39 11.44 -11.03
CA VAL A 212 9.98 10.79 -9.85
C VAL A 212 9.16 11.12 -8.61
N GLN A 213 8.84 12.40 -8.39
CA GLN A 213 8.05 12.83 -7.24
C GLN A 213 6.66 12.18 -7.21
N HIS A 214 5.98 12.05 -8.35
CA HIS A 214 4.63 11.50 -8.41
C HIS A 214 4.58 9.97 -8.37
N PHE A 215 5.59 9.30 -8.92
CA PHE A 215 5.50 7.87 -9.21
C PHE A 215 6.52 7.00 -8.50
N ASP A 216 7.54 7.57 -7.86
CA ASP A 216 8.49 6.79 -7.06
C ASP A 216 7.78 6.11 -5.87
N GLY A 217 8.11 4.84 -5.65
CA GLY A 217 7.49 4.02 -4.60
C GLY A 217 5.97 3.80 -4.73
N THR A 218 5.32 4.21 -5.83
CA THR A 218 3.86 4.01 -6.02
C THR A 218 3.46 2.60 -6.47
N GLY A 219 4.44 1.72 -6.73
CA GLY A 219 4.19 0.40 -7.29
C GLY A 219 3.83 0.43 -8.78
N ILE A 220 3.95 1.58 -9.45
CA ILE A 220 3.65 1.72 -10.88
C ILE A 220 4.49 0.80 -11.77
N GLY A 221 5.65 0.36 -11.29
CA GLY A 221 6.48 -0.65 -11.96
C GLY A 221 5.75 -1.96 -12.24
N ARG A 222 4.71 -2.29 -11.45
CA ARG A 222 3.89 -3.51 -11.65
C ARG A 222 2.87 -3.38 -12.77
N LYS A 223 2.61 -2.16 -13.26
CA LYS A 223 1.65 -1.92 -14.34
C LYS A 223 2.26 -2.29 -15.69
N LYS A 224 1.40 -2.68 -16.62
CA LYS A 224 1.78 -2.98 -18.01
C LYS A 224 1.94 -1.69 -18.82
N LEU A 225 2.80 -1.72 -19.83
CA LEU A 225 2.97 -0.56 -20.73
C LEU A 225 1.63 -0.11 -21.33
N ALA A 226 0.79 -1.05 -21.78
CA ALA A 226 -0.53 -0.71 -22.34
C ALA A 226 -1.49 -0.05 -21.34
N GLU A 227 -1.35 -0.32 -20.04
CA GLU A 227 -2.16 0.32 -18.99
C GLU A 227 -1.67 1.74 -18.72
N ILE A 228 -0.35 1.94 -18.69
CA ILE A 228 0.26 3.27 -18.54
C ILE A 228 -0.09 4.16 -19.73
N CYS A 229 0.07 3.67 -20.96
CA CYS A 229 -0.33 4.41 -22.16
C CYS A 229 -1.81 4.83 -22.12
N ARG A 230 -2.70 3.97 -21.62
CA ARG A 230 -4.12 4.30 -21.47
C ARG A 230 -4.37 5.31 -20.36
N GLN A 231 -3.72 5.12 -19.21
CA GLN A 231 -3.88 5.99 -18.04
C GLN A 231 -3.44 7.43 -18.33
N PHE A 232 -2.36 7.60 -19.09
CA PHE A 232 -1.80 8.93 -19.42
C PHE A 232 -2.14 9.39 -20.84
N SER A 233 -3.09 8.73 -21.52
CA SER A 233 -3.50 9.02 -22.90
C SER A 233 -2.33 9.18 -23.89
N ILE A 234 -1.30 8.34 -23.76
CA ILE A 234 -0.13 8.32 -24.64
C ILE A 234 -0.40 7.31 -25.76
N GLY A 235 -0.31 7.75 -27.02
CA GLY A 235 -0.42 6.86 -28.17
C GLY A 235 0.67 5.77 -28.16
N PRO A 236 0.34 4.51 -28.51
CA PRO A 236 1.29 3.40 -28.43
C PRO A 236 2.54 3.60 -29.32
N GLU A 237 2.38 4.25 -30.47
CA GLU A 237 3.49 4.59 -31.37
C GLU A 237 4.41 5.66 -30.77
N ARG A 238 3.84 6.66 -30.10
CA ARG A 238 4.60 7.72 -29.42
C ARG A 238 5.37 7.18 -28.22
N ALA A 239 4.77 6.28 -27.45
CA ALA A 239 5.46 5.57 -26.37
C ALA A 239 6.62 4.72 -26.90
N ALA A 240 6.41 3.98 -28.00
CA ALA A 240 7.45 3.19 -28.64
C ALA A 240 8.60 4.04 -29.16
N ALA A 241 8.31 5.19 -29.80
CA ALA A 241 9.34 6.11 -30.29
C ALA A 241 10.23 6.65 -29.17
N LYS A 242 9.64 7.12 -28.06
CA LYS A 242 10.41 7.61 -26.89
C LYS A 242 11.29 6.54 -26.25
N LEU A 243 10.81 5.30 -26.18
CA LEU A 243 11.59 4.19 -25.64
C LEU A 243 12.72 3.78 -26.61
N ALA A 244 12.47 3.84 -27.91
CA ALA A 244 13.45 3.55 -28.95
C ALA A 244 14.62 4.55 -28.96
N GLU A 245 14.40 5.82 -28.60
CA GLU A 245 15.48 6.82 -28.42
C GLU A 245 16.54 6.38 -27.39
N ARG A 246 16.17 5.51 -26.44
CA ARG A 246 17.08 4.91 -25.46
C ARG A 246 17.41 3.44 -25.75
N ASN A 247 17.14 2.96 -26.95
CA ASN A 247 17.29 1.56 -27.36
C ASN A 247 16.47 0.57 -26.53
N TRP A 248 15.36 1.02 -25.92
CA TRP A 248 14.45 0.15 -25.16
C TRP A 248 13.27 -0.29 -26.01
N THR A 249 13.00 -1.59 -26.01
CA THR A 249 11.83 -2.18 -26.68
C THR A 249 11.00 -2.93 -25.65
N LEU A 250 9.77 -2.46 -25.44
CA LEU A 250 8.85 -3.02 -24.46
C LEU A 250 7.65 -3.66 -25.17
N LYS A 251 7.25 -4.86 -24.72
CA LYS A 251 6.04 -5.50 -25.24
C LYS A 251 4.80 -4.84 -24.59
N ARG A 252 3.68 -4.75 -25.32
CA ARG A 252 2.45 -4.11 -24.81
C ARG A 252 1.94 -4.70 -23.48
N ASN A 253 2.16 -6.01 -23.28
CA ASN A 253 1.69 -6.76 -22.09
C ASN A 253 2.77 -6.94 -21.01
N GLU A 254 3.96 -6.39 -21.21
CA GLU A 254 5.07 -6.47 -20.28
C GLU A 254 4.93 -5.40 -19.18
N THR A 255 5.30 -5.77 -17.95
CA THR A 255 5.33 -4.81 -16.85
C THR A 255 6.55 -3.90 -16.96
N ILE A 256 6.44 -2.67 -16.46
CA ILE A 256 7.59 -1.76 -16.47
C ILE A 256 8.76 -2.31 -15.64
N LYS A 257 8.46 -3.06 -14.58
CA LYS A 257 9.49 -3.72 -13.76
C LYS A 257 10.25 -4.77 -14.56
N ASP A 258 9.57 -5.68 -15.25
CA ASP A 258 10.24 -6.74 -16.02
C ASP A 258 11.11 -6.14 -17.14
N ALA A 259 10.62 -5.06 -17.76
CA ALA A 259 11.39 -4.31 -18.75
C ALA A 259 12.64 -3.64 -18.13
N ALA A 260 12.49 -3.01 -16.97
CA ALA A 260 13.56 -2.35 -16.25
C ALA A 260 14.66 -3.35 -15.84
N ASP A 261 14.26 -4.50 -15.34
CA ASP A 261 15.17 -5.59 -14.96
C ASP A 261 15.94 -6.12 -16.18
N ARG A 262 15.31 -6.22 -17.36
CA ARG A 262 15.99 -6.63 -18.61
C ARG A 262 17.07 -5.64 -19.06
N TYR A 263 16.83 -4.35 -18.90
CA TYR A 263 17.74 -3.29 -19.35
C TYR A 263 18.69 -2.79 -18.24
N GLY A 264 18.61 -3.36 -17.02
CA GLY A 264 19.46 -2.98 -15.90
C GLY A 264 19.19 -1.57 -15.36
N VAL A 265 17.98 -1.05 -15.56
CA VAL A 265 17.57 0.31 -15.17
C VAL A 265 16.49 0.27 -14.10
N SER A 266 16.20 1.43 -13.48
CA SER A 266 15.10 1.52 -12.52
C SER A 266 13.75 1.66 -13.25
N PRO A 267 12.65 1.05 -12.74
CA PRO A 267 11.31 1.24 -13.31
C PRO A 267 10.88 2.71 -13.42
N ILE A 268 11.38 3.58 -12.52
CA ILE A 268 11.07 5.01 -12.56
C ILE A 268 11.73 5.71 -13.74
N GLU A 269 12.88 5.23 -14.20
CA GLU A 269 13.63 5.82 -15.31
C GLU A 269 12.92 5.58 -16.66
N ILE A 270 12.34 4.40 -16.81
CA ILE A 270 11.44 4.10 -17.94
C ILE A 270 10.22 5.04 -17.90
N LEU A 271 9.65 5.30 -16.72
CA LEU A 271 8.55 6.23 -16.57
C LEU A 271 8.93 7.68 -16.88
N GLN A 272 10.11 8.14 -16.43
CA GLN A 272 10.62 9.46 -16.76
C GLN A 272 10.72 9.61 -18.28
N THR A 273 11.25 8.61 -18.97
CA THR A 273 11.38 8.62 -20.43
C THR A 273 10.02 8.68 -21.12
N LEU A 274 9.04 7.93 -20.63
CA LEU A 274 7.69 7.93 -21.21
C LEU A 274 6.92 9.24 -20.97
N LEU A 275 6.90 9.70 -19.72
CA LEU A 275 6.04 10.81 -19.29
C LEU A 275 6.68 12.18 -19.50
N ASN A 276 8.01 12.31 -19.60
CA ASN A 276 8.64 13.62 -19.80
C ASN A 276 8.08 14.31 -21.05
N GLY A 277 7.58 15.52 -20.87
CA GLY A 277 6.91 16.31 -21.90
C GLY A 277 5.52 15.83 -22.29
N GLU A 278 4.89 14.86 -21.63
CA GLU A 278 3.48 14.50 -21.85
C GLU A 278 2.54 15.38 -21.03
N LYS A 279 1.30 15.53 -21.49
CA LYS A 279 0.36 16.40 -20.78
C LYS A 279 -0.02 15.82 -19.41
N ILE A 280 -0.13 16.70 -18.41
CA ILE A 280 -0.74 16.34 -17.12
C ILE A 280 -2.25 16.30 -17.34
N ILE A 281 -2.87 15.13 -17.10
CA ILE A 281 -4.29 14.85 -17.29
C ILE A 281 -4.94 14.71 -15.93
#